data_AF-A0A959T4A5-F1
#
_entry.id   AF-A0A959T4A5-F1
#
_cell.length_a   1.000
_cell.length_b   1.000
_cell.length_c   1.000
_cell.angle_alpha   90.00
_cell.angle_beta   90.00
_cell.angle_gamma   90.00
#
_symmetry.space_group_name_H-M   'P 1'
#
loop_
_entity.id
_entity.type
_entity.pdbx_description
1 polymer ?
#
loop_
_entity_poly.entity_id
_entity_poly.type
_entity_poly.pdbx_seq_one_letter_code
_entity_poly.pdbx_strand_id
1 'polypeptide(L)'
;SPHLMVHVAFLTVNGWVGPDSDPSEVEACRQYVYDRSVAFKREVMNAQWQEAEKVLNNLQREYDLLVREHGRMEQQHKKSRDREEEARTDQGRLEDEVKRGREELDAALKAAQDNPGEEATERADKAGKELGKAEKQLEKARDTEVDQRKKAEQLEWDLKQNEEAQKSKQVEIAQQQEAVEALHRKLMNVR
;
A
#
# COMPACT_ATOMS: atom_id res chain seq x y z
N SER A 1 37.40 -18.52 13.25
CA SER A 1 37.21 -19.21 14.54
C SER A 1 38.29 -20.26 14.65
N PRO A 2 39.08 -20.28 15.74
CA PRO A 2 40.13 -21.29 15.92
C PRO A 2 39.48 -22.67 16.03
N HIS A 3 40.15 -23.70 15.50
CA HIS A 3 39.60 -25.04 15.36
C HIS A 3 39.05 -25.57 16.70
N LEU A 4 37.73 -25.71 16.78
CA LEU A 4 37.08 -26.40 17.88
C LEU A 4 37.39 -27.89 17.75
N MET A 5 38.18 -28.43 18.68
CA MET A 5 38.43 -29.87 18.76
C MET A 5 37.37 -30.49 19.67
N VAL A 6 36.64 -31.47 19.16
CA VAL A 6 35.67 -32.26 19.93
C VAL A 6 36.20 -33.67 20.03
N HIS A 7 36.36 -34.16 21.26
CA HIS A 7 36.71 -35.56 21.51
C HIS A 7 35.43 -36.38 21.63
N VAL A 8 35.32 -37.44 20.82
CA VAL A 8 34.16 -38.33 20.79
C VAL A 8 34.65 -39.75 21.14
N ALA A 9 34.01 -40.37 22.12
CA ALA A 9 34.26 -41.76 22.49
C ALA A 9 33.13 -42.65 21.96
N PHE A 10 33.49 -43.83 21.46
CA PHE A 10 32.54 -44.80 20.91
C PHE A 10 32.54 -46.07 21.73
N LEU A 11 31.36 -46.50 22.13
CA LEU A 11 31.12 -47.80 22.75
C LEU A 11 30.33 -48.65 21.76
N THR A 12 30.95 -49.74 21.28
CA THR A 12 30.29 -50.72 20.42
C THR A 12 29.85 -51.92 21.24
N VAL A 13 29.20 -52.89 20.59
CA VAL A 13 28.88 -54.19 21.18
C VAL A 13 30.13 -54.98 21.63
N ASN A 14 31.29 -54.67 21.05
CA ASN A 14 32.57 -55.32 21.35
C ASN A 14 33.39 -54.59 22.43
N GLY A 15 32.91 -53.43 22.91
CA GLY A 15 33.60 -52.61 23.91
C GLY A 15 33.98 -51.23 23.40
N TRP A 16 34.89 -50.57 24.11
CA TRP A 16 35.35 -49.22 23.77
C TRP A 16 36.26 -49.25 22.55
N VAL A 17 36.03 -48.33 21.61
CA VAL A 17 36.91 -48.14 20.45
C VAL A 17 38.06 -47.23 20.86
N GLY A 18 39.28 -47.78 20.81
CA GLY A 18 40.52 -47.11 21.19
C GLY A 18 41.60 -47.22 20.10
N PRO A 19 42.83 -46.74 20.37
CA PRO A 19 43.94 -46.77 19.41
C PRO A 19 44.34 -48.19 18.97
N ASP A 20 44.09 -49.19 19.82
CA ASP A 20 44.43 -50.60 19.59
C ASP A 20 43.26 -51.43 19.01
N SER A 21 42.11 -50.80 18.74
CA SER A 21 40.95 -51.46 18.13
C SER A 21 41.19 -51.81 16.65
N ASP A 22 40.34 -52.67 16.08
CA ASP A 22 40.40 -53.03 14.66
C ASP A 22 40.31 -51.75 13.78
N PRO A 23 41.22 -51.55 12.80
CA PRO A 23 41.19 -50.40 11.91
C PRO A 23 39.83 -50.17 11.22
N SER A 24 39.10 -51.24 10.92
CA SER A 24 37.77 -51.16 10.32
C SER A 24 36.71 -50.60 11.29
N GLU A 25 36.78 -50.93 12.58
CA GLU A 25 35.89 -50.38 13.62
C GLU A 25 36.19 -48.89 13.85
N VAL A 26 37.47 -48.51 13.87
CA VAL A 26 37.89 -47.10 13.99
C VAL A 26 37.41 -46.29 12.78
N GLU A 27 37.55 -46.82 11.57
CA GLU A 27 37.10 -46.14 10.35
C GLU A 27 35.57 -46.04 10.28
N ALA A 28 34.84 -47.06 10.70
CA ALA A 28 33.38 -46.99 10.81
C ALA A 28 32.92 -45.90 11.80
N CYS A 29 33.60 -45.76 12.94
CA CYS A 29 33.32 -44.69 13.90
C CYS A 29 33.61 -43.29 13.32
N ARG A 30 34.71 -43.14 12.57
CA ARG A 30 35.04 -41.88 11.86
C ARG A 30 33.97 -41.55 10.82
N GLN A 31 33.57 -42.53 10.02
CA GLN A 31 32.52 -42.36 9.01
C GLN A 31 31.19 -42.00 9.66
N TYR A 32 30.82 -42.63 10.78
CA TYR A 32 29.61 -42.28 11.52
C TYR A 32 29.61 -40.81 11.99
N VAL A 33 30.71 -40.34 12.59
CA VAL A 33 30.82 -38.93 13.02
C VAL A 33 30.80 -37.99 11.82
N TYR A 34 31.44 -38.35 10.72
CA TYR A 34 31.37 -37.59 9.47
C TYR A 34 29.92 -37.48 8.98
N ASP A 35 29.23 -38.61 8.76
CA ASP A 35 27.85 -38.67 8.27
C ASP A 35 26.90 -37.89 9.18
N ARG A 36 27.06 -38.03 10.50
CA ARG A 36 26.22 -37.31 11.47
C ARG A 36 26.49 -35.80 11.45
N SER A 37 27.75 -35.39 11.28
CA SER A 37 28.13 -33.98 11.17
C SER A 37 27.57 -33.34 9.89
N VAL A 38 27.63 -34.07 8.77
CA VAL A 38 27.07 -33.65 7.48
C VAL A 38 25.55 -33.52 7.57
N ALA A 39 24.88 -34.51 8.16
CA ALA A 39 23.44 -34.48 8.40
C ALA A 39 23.04 -33.27 9.25
N PHE A 40 23.73 -33.03 10.37
CA PHE A 40 23.47 -31.89 11.24
C PHE A 40 23.70 -30.55 10.52
N LYS A 41 24.79 -30.43 9.75
CA LYS A 41 25.07 -29.24 8.94
C LYS A 41 23.96 -28.98 7.92
N ARG A 42 23.45 -30.03 7.28
CA ARG A 42 22.31 -29.95 6.35
C ARG A 42 21.03 -29.51 7.07
N GLU A 43 20.72 -30.06 8.24
CA GLU A 43 19.56 -29.66 9.05
C GLU A 43 19.61 -28.17 9.42
N VAL A 44 20.76 -27.69 9.94
CA VAL A 44 20.94 -26.28 10.31
C VAL A 44 20.82 -25.36 9.08
N MET A 45 21.45 -25.71 7.96
CA MET A 45 21.35 -24.92 6.74
C MET A 45 19.93 -24.91 6.16
N ASN A 46 19.23 -26.04 6.24
CA ASN A 46 17.83 -26.13 5.79
C ASN A 46 16.92 -25.24 6.65
N ALA A 47 17.10 -25.23 7.97
CA ALA A 47 16.36 -24.35 8.86
C ALA A 47 16.61 -22.87 8.55
N GLN A 48 17.86 -22.48 8.29
CA GLN A 48 18.21 -21.11 7.89
C GLN A 48 17.57 -20.72 6.55
N TRP A 49 17.59 -21.63 5.57
CA TRP A 49 16.97 -21.40 4.27
C TRP A 49 15.45 -21.24 4.40
N GLN A 50 14.77 -22.10 5.15
CA GLN A 50 13.33 -22.00 5.38
C GLN A 50 12.94 -20.68 6.06
N GLU A 51 13.74 -20.20 7.02
CA GLU A 51 13.47 -18.92 7.67
C GLU A 51 13.64 -17.75 6.69
N ALA A 52 14.69 -17.78 5.85
CA ALA A 52 14.88 -16.79 4.81
C ALA A 52 13.74 -16.79 3.77
N GLU A 53 13.20 -17.97 3.42
CA GLU A 53 12.01 -18.08 2.56
C GLU A 53 10.75 -17.49 3.22
N LYS A 54 10.54 -17.69 4.52
CA LYS A 54 9.41 -17.05 5.22
C LYS A 54 9.50 -15.53 5.16
N VAL A 55 10.69 -14.97 5.37
CA VAL A 55 10.92 -13.53 5.26
C VAL A 55 10.60 -13.05 3.85
N LEU A 56 11.08 -13.76 2.81
CA LEU A 56 10.77 -13.43 1.42
C LEU A 56 9.26 -13.44 1.14
N ASN A 57 8.56 -14.48 1.61
CA ASN A 57 7.10 -14.59 1.45
C ASN A 57 6.35 -13.45 2.15
N ASN A 58 6.82 -13.01 3.32
CA ASN A 58 6.22 -11.88 4.02
C ASN A 58 6.44 -10.57 3.25
N LEU A 59 7.65 -10.31 2.75
CA LEU A 59 7.94 -9.13 1.94
C LEU A 59 7.08 -9.08 0.67
N GLN A 60 6.88 -10.22 0.00
CA GLN A 60 5.99 -10.32 -1.16
C GLN A 60 4.53 -9.98 -0.80
N ARG A 61 4.03 -10.47 0.35
CA ARG A 61 2.67 -10.12 0.82
C ARG A 61 2.53 -8.64 1.13
N GLU A 62 3.53 -8.04 1.78
CA GLU A 62 3.56 -6.59 2.05
C GLU A 62 3.52 -5.79 0.74
N TYR A 63 4.31 -6.21 -0.27
CA TYR A 63 4.29 -5.60 -1.59
C TYR A 63 2.91 -5.72 -2.27
N ASP A 64 2.28 -6.89 -2.23
CA ASP A 64 0.93 -7.09 -2.80
C ASP A 64 -0.12 -6.19 -2.12
N LEU A 65 0.02 -5.94 -0.81
CA LEU A 65 -0.85 -5.00 -0.10
C LEU A 65 -0.64 -3.57 -0.59
N LEU A 66 0.61 -3.13 -0.78
CA LEU A 66 0.91 -1.80 -1.32
C LEU A 66 0.31 -1.62 -2.72
N VAL A 67 0.45 -2.61 -3.61
CA VAL A 67 -0.13 -2.58 -4.96
C VAL A 67 -1.66 -2.48 -4.92
N ARG A 68 -2.31 -3.25 -4.03
CA ARG A 68 -3.77 -3.16 -3.87
C ARG A 68 -4.22 -1.81 -3.32
N GLU A 69 -3.46 -1.25 -2.39
CA GLU A 69 -3.75 0.07 -1.82
C GLU A 69 -3.61 1.15 -2.89
N HIS A 70 -2.55 1.12 -3.70
CA HIS A 70 -2.35 2.01 -4.84
C HIS A 70 -3.56 1.99 -5.78
N GLY A 71 -4.01 0.81 -6.20
CA GLY A 71 -5.19 0.69 -7.08
C GLY A 71 -6.49 1.23 -6.45
N ARG A 72 -6.65 1.16 -5.12
CA ARG A 72 -7.80 1.78 -4.43
C ARG A 72 -7.67 3.31 -4.40
N MET A 73 -6.46 3.82 -4.14
CA MET A 73 -6.17 5.25 -4.14
C MET A 73 -6.36 5.86 -5.53
N GLU A 74 -5.95 5.18 -6.60
CA GLU A 74 -6.20 5.62 -7.99
C GLU A 74 -7.69 5.74 -8.29
N GLN A 75 -8.49 4.75 -7.89
CA GLN A 75 -9.94 4.81 -8.06
C GLN A 75 -10.57 5.95 -7.27
N GLN A 76 -10.08 6.22 -6.05
CA GLN A 76 -10.55 7.32 -5.23
C GLN A 76 -10.14 8.67 -5.83
N HIS A 77 -8.91 8.78 -6.33
CA HIS A 77 -8.40 9.97 -7.00
C HIS A 77 -9.24 10.30 -8.23
N LYS A 78 -9.50 9.30 -9.08
CA LYS A 78 -10.39 9.45 -10.25
C LYS A 78 -11.79 9.94 -9.84
N LYS A 79 -12.41 9.29 -8.86
CA LYS A 79 -13.74 9.72 -8.35
C LYS A 79 -13.73 11.15 -7.80
N SER A 80 -12.64 11.57 -7.17
CA SER A 80 -12.48 12.94 -6.65
C SER A 80 -12.41 13.94 -7.80
N ARG A 81 -11.62 13.63 -8.85
CA ARG A 81 -11.52 14.45 -10.07
C ARG A 81 -12.85 14.52 -10.84
N ASP A 82 -13.55 13.40 -11.00
CA ASP A 82 -14.86 13.38 -11.67
C ASP A 82 -15.87 14.29 -10.93
N ARG A 83 -15.87 14.27 -9.59
CA ARG A 83 -16.74 15.14 -8.78
C ARG A 83 -16.31 16.61 -8.76
N GLU A 84 -15.00 16.88 -8.83
CA GLU A 84 -14.47 18.23 -9.00
C GLU A 84 -14.98 18.83 -10.32
N GLU A 85 -14.93 18.05 -11.41
CA GLU A 85 -15.41 18.47 -12.73
C GLU A 85 -16.94 18.68 -12.78
N GLU A 86 -17.70 17.77 -12.15
CA GLU A 86 -19.15 17.89 -11.99
C GLU A 86 -19.50 19.18 -11.22
N ALA A 87 -18.85 19.43 -10.08
CA ALA A 87 -19.05 20.63 -9.28
C ALA A 87 -18.71 21.90 -10.06
N ARG A 88 -17.65 21.88 -10.87
CA ARG A 88 -17.25 23.01 -11.72
C ARG A 88 -18.29 23.30 -12.81
N THR A 89 -18.86 22.26 -13.41
CA THR A 89 -19.92 22.40 -14.41
C THR A 89 -21.21 22.94 -13.78
N ASP A 90 -21.57 22.44 -12.60
CA ASP A 90 -22.71 22.95 -11.83
C ASP A 90 -22.52 24.41 -11.43
N GLN A 91 -21.31 24.82 -11.03
CA GLN A 91 -21.01 26.23 -10.78
C GLN A 91 -21.30 27.09 -12.01
N GLY A 92 -20.85 26.70 -13.20
CA GLY A 92 -21.10 27.46 -14.43
C GLY A 92 -22.61 27.62 -14.69
N ARG A 93 -23.38 26.54 -14.54
CA ARG A 93 -24.85 26.60 -14.69
C ARG A 93 -25.51 27.50 -13.64
N LEU A 94 -25.08 27.37 -12.38
CA LEU A 94 -25.63 28.15 -11.26
C LEU A 94 -25.25 29.64 -11.35
N GLU A 95 -24.09 29.98 -11.90
CA GLU A 95 -23.70 31.36 -12.18
C GLU A 95 -24.64 32.01 -13.21
N ASP A 96 -25.00 31.29 -14.27
CA ASP A 96 -25.98 31.75 -15.26
C ASP A 96 -27.41 31.86 -14.67
N GLU A 97 -27.79 30.96 -13.77
CA GLU A 97 -29.07 31.03 -13.04
C GLU A 97 -29.10 32.22 -12.07
N VAL A 98 -28.03 32.46 -11.31
CA VAL A 98 -27.90 33.62 -10.42
C VAL A 98 -27.95 34.91 -11.23
N LYS A 99 -27.27 34.97 -12.39
CA LYS A 99 -27.31 36.13 -13.26
C LYS A 99 -28.72 36.43 -13.75
N ARG A 100 -29.42 35.43 -14.28
CA ARG A 100 -30.83 35.58 -14.71
C ARG A 100 -31.74 35.97 -13.55
N GLY A 101 -31.59 35.33 -12.39
CA GLY A 101 -32.36 35.66 -11.20
C GLY A 101 -32.15 37.09 -10.71
N ARG A 102 -30.94 37.65 -10.85
CA ARG A 102 -30.66 39.07 -10.58
C ARG A 102 -31.39 39.98 -11.56
N GLU A 103 -31.33 39.67 -12.86
CA GLU A 103 -32.03 40.44 -13.89
C GLU A 103 -33.56 40.41 -13.68
N GLU A 104 -34.11 39.25 -13.30
CA GLU A 104 -35.54 39.08 -12.97
C GLU A 104 -35.95 39.85 -11.71
N LEU A 105 -35.13 39.80 -10.65
CA LEU A 105 -35.37 40.56 -9.44
C LEU A 105 -35.33 42.07 -9.70
N ASP A 106 -34.33 42.57 -10.44
CA ASP A 106 -34.22 43.98 -10.80
C ASP A 106 -35.43 44.45 -11.61
N ALA A 107 -35.90 43.63 -12.57
CA ALA A 107 -37.11 43.92 -13.33
C ALA A 107 -38.37 43.93 -12.46
N ALA A 108 -38.52 42.99 -11.52
CA ALA A 108 -39.66 42.92 -10.62
C ALA A 108 -39.69 44.10 -9.63
N LEU A 109 -38.53 44.49 -9.10
CA LEU A 109 -38.39 45.67 -8.23
C LEU A 109 -38.75 46.95 -8.98
N LYS A 110 -38.29 47.09 -10.23
CA LYS A 110 -38.66 48.24 -11.07
C LYS A 110 -40.17 48.28 -11.34
N ALA A 111 -40.78 47.14 -11.67
CA ALA A 111 -42.23 47.07 -11.88
C ALA A 111 -43.03 47.44 -10.61
N ALA A 112 -42.55 47.02 -9.43
CA ALA A 112 -43.16 47.40 -8.15
C ALA A 112 -42.98 48.89 -7.80
N GLN A 113 -41.89 49.53 -8.26
CA GLN A 113 -41.71 50.98 -8.15
C GLN A 113 -42.63 51.75 -9.10
N ASP A 114 -42.74 51.30 -10.35
CA ASP A 114 -43.54 51.96 -11.38
C ASP A 114 -45.06 51.82 -11.12
N ASN A 115 -45.49 50.68 -10.57
CA ASN A 115 -46.87 50.44 -10.19
C ASN A 115 -46.96 49.73 -8.82
N PRO A 116 -46.95 50.48 -7.70
CA PRO A 116 -46.98 49.91 -6.37
C PRO A 116 -48.33 49.23 -6.11
N GLY A 117 -48.30 47.89 -6.08
CA GLY A 117 -49.44 47.04 -5.77
C GLY A 117 -48.97 45.71 -5.15
N GLU A 118 -49.87 45.06 -4.41
CA GLU A 118 -49.58 43.86 -3.61
C GLU A 118 -48.99 42.71 -4.46
N GLU A 119 -49.52 42.51 -5.67
CA GLU A 119 -48.99 41.51 -6.61
C GLU A 119 -47.57 41.81 -7.10
N ALA A 120 -47.22 43.09 -7.28
CA ALA A 120 -45.90 43.48 -7.75
C ALA A 120 -44.84 43.29 -6.66
N THR A 121 -45.19 43.60 -5.40
CA THR A 121 -44.34 43.32 -4.24
C THR A 121 -44.15 41.82 -4.01
N GLU A 122 -45.20 41.00 -4.15
CA GLU A 122 -45.09 39.55 -3.98
C GLU A 122 -44.19 38.91 -5.05
N ARG A 123 -44.25 39.40 -6.30
CA ARG A 123 -43.35 38.94 -7.37
C ARG A 123 -41.88 39.26 -7.07
N ALA A 124 -41.58 40.48 -6.60
CA ALA A 124 -40.22 40.86 -6.21
C ALA A 124 -39.70 40.01 -5.04
N ASP A 125 -40.53 39.79 -4.01
CA ASP A 125 -40.18 38.95 -2.86
C ASP A 125 -39.92 37.49 -3.27
N LYS A 126 -40.73 36.95 -4.20
CA LYS A 126 -40.53 35.60 -4.74
C LYS A 126 -39.23 35.50 -5.53
N ALA A 127 -38.96 36.45 -6.43
CA ALA A 127 -37.72 36.50 -7.21
C ALA A 127 -36.49 36.59 -6.28
N GLY A 128 -36.56 37.40 -5.22
CA GLY A 128 -35.48 37.52 -4.23
C GLY A 128 -35.22 36.22 -3.46
N LYS A 129 -36.28 35.47 -3.11
CA LYS A 129 -36.15 34.15 -2.47
C LYS A 129 -35.55 33.10 -3.41
N GLU A 130 -35.91 33.11 -4.68
CA GLU A 130 -35.39 32.19 -5.68
C GLU A 130 -33.92 32.48 -5.98
N LEU A 131 -33.55 33.75 -6.17
CA LEU A 131 -32.16 34.20 -6.29
C LEU A 131 -31.33 33.76 -5.08
N GLY A 132 -31.82 34.02 -3.86
CA GLY A 132 -31.11 33.64 -2.64
C GLY A 132 -30.93 32.11 -2.47
N LYS A 133 -31.81 31.28 -3.06
CA LYS A 133 -31.61 29.83 -3.13
C LYS A 133 -30.53 29.45 -4.14
N ALA A 134 -30.54 30.08 -5.32
CA ALA A 134 -29.54 29.84 -6.36
C ALA A 134 -28.13 30.25 -5.89
N GLU A 135 -27.99 31.41 -5.23
CA GLU A 135 -26.70 31.86 -4.66
C GLU A 135 -26.15 30.88 -3.61
N LYS A 136 -27.01 30.34 -2.73
CA LYS A 136 -26.62 29.31 -1.76
C LYS A 136 -26.21 28.00 -2.42
N GLN A 137 -26.85 27.62 -3.52
CA GLN A 137 -26.46 26.43 -4.28
C GLN A 137 -25.11 26.64 -4.97
N LEU A 138 -24.88 27.83 -5.53
CA LEU A 138 -23.61 28.21 -6.14
C LEU A 138 -22.46 28.16 -5.13
N GLU A 139 -22.66 28.70 -3.93
CA GLU A 139 -21.68 28.64 -2.84
C GLU A 139 -21.32 27.19 -2.48
N LYS A 140 -22.32 26.32 -2.29
CA LYS A 140 -22.08 24.89 -2.01
C LYS A 140 -21.34 24.17 -3.13
N ALA A 141 -21.63 24.49 -4.39
CA ALA A 141 -20.92 23.93 -5.53
C ALA A 141 -19.46 24.37 -5.58
N ARG A 142 -19.17 25.63 -5.19
CA ARG A 142 -17.80 26.14 -4.99
C ARG A 142 -17.06 25.43 -3.88
N ASP A 143 -17.68 25.28 -2.72
CA ASP A 143 -17.07 24.56 -1.60
C ASP A 143 -16.77 23.10 -1.98
N THR A 144 -17.71 22.45 -2.68
CA THR A 144 -17.54 21.07 -3.13
C THR A 144 -16.36 20.91 -4.09
N GLU A 145 -16.20 21.82 -5.07
CA GLU A 145 -15.05 21.81 -5.99
C GLU A 145 -13.73 21.95 -5.25
N VAL A 146 -13.64 22.93 -4.34
CA VAL A 146 -12.42 23.17 -3.56
C VAL A 146 -12.07 21.96 -2.70
N ASP A 147 -13.06 21.33 -2.07
CA ASP A 147 -12.87 20.15 -1.24
C ASP A 147 -12.44 18.92 -2.06
N GLN A 148 -13.07 18.69 -3.22
CA GLN A 148 -12.67 17.57 -4.08
C GLN A 148 -11.29 17.77 -4.70
N ARG A 149 -10.92 19.02 -5.04
CA ARG A 149 -9.59 19.36 -5.57
C ARG A 149 -8.50 19.10 -4.53
N LYS A 150 -8.67 19.62 -3.30
CA LYS A 150 -7.73 19.36 -2.18
C LYS A 150 -7.59 17.87 -1.90
N LYS A 151 -8.72 17.14 -1.92
CA LYS A 151 -8.70 15.69 -1.74
C LYS A 151 -7.97 14.97 -2.86
N ALA A 152 -8.14 15.41 -4.11
CA ALA A 152 -7.41 14.85 -5.25
C ALA A 152 -5.89 15.11 -5.12
N GLU A 153 -5.48 16.33 -4.75
CA GLU A 153 -4.08 16.68 -4.51
C GLU A 153 -3.44 15.83 -3.40
N GLN A 154 -4.17 15.62 -2.28
CA GLN A 154 -3.68 14.74 -1.20
C GLN A 154 -3.51 13.29 -1.69
N LEU A 155 -4.48 12.77 -2.44
CA LEU A 155 -4.41 11.41 -2.98
C LEU A 155 -3.27 11.25 -3.99
N GLU A 156 -2.98 12.29 -4.78
CA GLU A 156 -1.83 12.29 -5.69
C GLU A 156 -0.50 12.21 -4.92
N TRP A 157 -0.39 12.93 -3.81
CA TRP A 157 0.77 12.80 -2.92
C TRP A 157 0.87 11.40 -2.29
N ASP A 158 -0.24 10.87 -1.77
CA ASP A 158 -0.28 9.52 -1.17
C ASP A 158 0.09 8.43 -2.19
N LEU A 159 -0.40 8.54 -3.44
CA LEU A 159 -0.05 7.66 -4.54
C LEU A 159 1.45 7.65 -4.81
N LYS A 160 2.08 8.83 -4.86
CA LYS A 160 3.52 8.95 -5.05
C LYS A 160 4.30 8.30 -3.91
N GLN A 161 3.89 8.52 -2.67
CA GLN A 161 4.54 7.88 -1.51
C GLN A 161 4.39 6.36 -1.54
N ASN A 162 3.23 5.85 -1.96
CA ASN A 162 3.02 4.43 -2.13
C ASN A 162 3.91 3.84 -3.24
N GLU A 163 4.08 4.52 -4.37
CA GLU A 163 5.01 4.10 -5.44
C GLU A 163 6.47 4.05 -4.96
N GLU A 164 6.90 5.03 -4.17
CA GLU A 164 8.23 5.03 -3.55
C GLU A 164 8.39 3.85 -2.60
N ALA A 165 7.38 3.55 -1.78
CA ALA A 165 7.36 2.39 -0.89
C ALA A 165 7.41 1.07 -1.68
N GLN A 166 6.65 0.95 -2.77
CA GLN A 166 6.69 -0.22 -3.67
C GLN A 166 8.09 -0.44 -4.24
N LYS A 167 8.74 0.62 -4.75
CA LYS A 167 10.12 0.54 -5.27
C LYS A 167 11.11 0.09 -4.20
N SER A 168 11.04 0.69 -3.00
CA SER A 168 11.88 0.28 -1.88
C SER A 168 11.67 -1.18 -1.51
N LYS A 169 10.41 -1.64 -1.48
CA LYS A 169 10.05 -3.02 -1.14
C LYS A 169 10.52 -4.01 -2.21
N GLN A 170 10.46 -3.65 -3.49
CA GLN A 170 11.00 -4.48 -4.58
C GLN A 170 12.51 -4.69 -4.44
N VAL A 171 13.26 -3.66 -4.05
CA VAL A 171 14.70 -3.79 -3.79
C VAL A 171 14.96 -4.75 -2.62
N GLU A 172 14.20 -4.63 -1.53
CA GLU A 172 14.30 -5.52 -0.37
C GLU A 172 13.97 -6.98 -0.74
N ILE A 173 12.92 -7.19 -1.56
CA ILE A 173 12.56 -8.51 -2.09
C ILE A 173 13.71 -9.09 -2.92
N ALA A 174 14.30 -8.30 -3.83
CA ALA A 174 15.39 -8.77 -4.68
C ALA A 174 16.62 -9.19 -3.86
N GLN A 175 17.00 -8.38 -2.86
CA GLN A 175 18.11 -8.71 -1.95
C GLN A 175 17.82 -10.00 -1.16
N GLN A 176 16.59 -10.16 -0.67
CA GLN A 176 16.20 -11.35 0.08
C GLN A 176 16.14 -12.59 -0.83
N GLN A 177 15.72 -12.46 -2.09
CA GLN A 177 15.76 -13.53 -3.09
C GLN A 177 17.20 -14.02 -3.30
N GLU A 178 18.14 -13.11 -3.50
CA GLU A 178 19.56 -13.47 -3.63
C GLU A 178 20.09 -14.20 -2.39
N ALA A 179 19.69 -13.77 -1.19
CA ALA A 179 20.06 -14.42 0.06
C ALA A 179 19.50 -15.84 0.18
N VAL A 180 18.22 -16.04 -0.16
CA VAL A 180 17.55 -17.35 -0.20
C VAL A 180 18.26 -18.27 -1.18
N GLU A 181 18.56 -17.81 -2.40
CA GLU A 181 19.28 -18.60 -3.38
C GLU A 181 20.69 -18.96 -2.93
N ALA A 182 21.40 -18.03 -2.28
CA ALA A 182 22.74 -18.28 -1.77
C ALA A 182 22.72 -19.36 -0.67
N LEU A 183 21.72 -19.36 0.21
CA LEU A 183 21.52 -20.40 1.22
C LEU A 183 21.16 -21.74 0.58
N HIS A 184 20.30 -21.75 -0.43
CA HIS A 184 19.95 -22.95 -1.17
C HIS A 184 21.16 -23.57 -1.88
N ARG A 185 21.99 -22.74 -2.53
CA ARG A 185 23.27 -23.18 -3.13
C ARG A 185 24.22 -23.77 -2.09
N LYS A 186 24.31 -23.19 -0.89
CA LYS A 186 25.13 -23.74 0.21
C LYS A 186 24.61 -25.09 0.69
N LEU A 187 23.29 -25.21 0.86
CA LEU A 187 22.62 -26.45 1.27
C LEU A 187 22.88 -27.61 0.30
N MET A 188 22.80 -27.33 -1.01
CA MET A 188 23.07 -28.32 -2.06
C MET A 188 24.53 -28.79 -2.10
N ASN A 189 25.46 -27.97 -1.60
CA ASN A 189 26.90 -28.27 -1.56
C ASN A 189 27.37 -28.85 -0.21
N VAL A 190 26.46 -29.15 0.72
CA VAL A 190 26.82 -29.84 1.97
C VAL A 190 27.27 -31.26 1.61
N ARG A 191 28.55 -31.53 1.90
CA ARG A 191 29.22 -32.82 1.78
C ARG A 191 29.85 -33.17 3.10
#